data_AF-A0A100Y6Y3-F1
#
_entry.id   AF-A0A100Y6Y3-F1
#
_cell.length_a   1.000
_cell.length_b   1.000
_cell.length_c   1.000
_cell.angle_alpha   90.00
_cell.angle_beta   90.00
_cell.angle_gamma   90.00
#
_symmetry.space_group_name_H-M   'P 1'
#
loop_
_entity.id
_entity.type
_entity.pdbx_description
1 polymer ?
#
loop_
_entity_poly.entity_id
_entity_poly.type
_entity_poly.pdbx_seq_one_letter_code
_entity_poly.pdbx_strand_id
1 'polypeptide(L)'
;MAGSDRAIMNDETIKVGDILRVSCAFTPTRVVEISDWNVSIVWPWEQIDPDSEVRWNGQYAIPRKQGSSESRLSLFQTDPAPWTLSAGDSCGVGIPEQLVRVIDIGYCDPPQDVGWLPRPHTMLIVLPVDHEDPRGLAEGDTISLPSVAPVRFELV
;
A
#
# COMPACT_ATOMS: atom_id res chain seq x y z
N MET A 1 14.37 -32.80 0.18
CA MET A 1 15.42 -31.92 -0.37
C MET A 1 14.91 -30.49 -0.29
N ALA A 2 15.73 -29.64 0.33
CA ALA A 2 15.68 -28.18 0.41
C ALA A 2 14.34 -27.51 0.76
N GLY A 3 14.22 -27.13 2.04
CA GLY A 3 13.30 -26.08 2.46
C GLY A 3 13.68 -24.76 1.77
N SER A 4 12.68 -24.11 1.20
CA SER A 4 12.79 -22.75 0.67
C SER A 4 12.78 -21.80 1.86
N ASP A 5 13.97 -21.45 2.35
CA ASP A 5 14.17 -20.24 3.15
C ASP A 5 13.93 -19.05 2.23
N ARG A 6 12.67 -18.63 2.15
CA ARG A 6 12.32 -17.31 1.60
C ARG A 6 12.88 -16.27 2.55
N ALA A 7 13.99 -15.66 2.17
CA ALA A 7 14.55 -14.52 2.89
C ALA A 7 13.47 -13.44 3.02
N ILE A 8 13.10 -13.13 4.26
CA ILE A 8 12.41 -11.89 4.60
C ILE A 8 13.47 -10.81 4.38
N MET A 9 13.40 -10.07 3.28
CA MET A 9 14.39 -9.02 3.00
C MET A 9 14.29 -7.93 4.08
N ASN A 10 15.45 -7.54 4.59
CA ASN A 10 15.61 -6.31 5.36
C ASN A 10 15.54 -5.12 4.38
N ASP A 11 14.88 -4.04 4.80
CA ASP A 11 14.71 -2.77 4.08
C ASP A 11 16.02 -2.16 3.53
N GLU A 12 17.16 -2.43 4.16
CA GLU A 12 18.48 -1.88 3.81
C GLU A 12 19.05 -2.29 2.43
N THR A 13 18.47 -3.28 1.74
CA THR A 13 18.99 -3.76 0.44
C THR A 13 18.27 -3.22 -0.79
N ILE A 14 17.08 -2.65 -0.63
CA ILE A 14 16.24 -2.20 -1.76
C ILE A 14 16.78 -0.89 -2.33
N LYS A 15 16.83 -0.77 -3.65
CA LYS A 15 17.33 0.39 -4.39
C LYS A 15 16.33 0.90 -5.41
N VAL A 16 16.46 2.18 -5.76
CA VAL A 16 15.76 2.77 -6.91
C VAL A 16 16.12 1.98 -8.18
N GLY A 17 15.10 1.60 -8.94
CA GLY A 17 15.20 0.78 -10.14
C GLY A 17 14.94 -0.71 -9.90
N ASP A 18 14.97 -1.19 -8.65
CA ASP A 18 14.65 -2.59 -8.33
C ASP A 18 13.21 -2.93 -8.70
N ILE A 19 13.01 -4.16 -9.17
CA ILE A 19 11.68 -4.73 -9.42
C ILE A 19 11.33 -5.67 -8.28
N LEU A 20 10.22 -5.38 -7.61
CA LEU A 20 9.69 -6.14 -6.49
C LEU A 20 8.42 -6.86 -6.92
N ARG A 21 8.33 -8.15 -6.61
CA ARG A 21 7.05 -8.86 -6.53
C ARG A 21 6.43 -8.55 -5.17
N VAL A 22 5.25 -7.96 -5.21
CA VAL A 22 4.52 -7.54 -4.01
C VAL A 22 3.17 -8.24 -3.92
N SER A 23 2.80 -8.63 -2.70
CA SER A 23 1.49 -9.22 -2.43
C SER A 23 1.11 -9.03 -0.96
N CYS A 24 -0.19 -8.99 -0.69
CA CYS A 24 -0.73 -8.98 0.66
C CYS A 24 -2.05 -9.75 0.62
N ALA A 25 -2.18 -10.77 1.47
CA ALA A 25 -3.41 -11.54 1.53
C ALA A 25 -4.59 -10.64 1.89
N PHE A 26 -5.74 -10.89 1.26
CA PHE A 26 -6.96 -10.14 1.54
C PHE A 26 -7.39 -10.39 2.98
N THR A 27 -7.42 -9.33 3.76
CA THR A 27 -7.81 -9.33 5.18
C THR A 27 -9.22 -8.76 5.31
N PRO A 28 -10.13 -9.42 6.04
CA PRO A 28 -11.49 -8.93 6.22
C PRO A 28 -11.54 -7.53 6.85
N THR A 29 -12.41 -6.68 6.32
CA THR A 29 -12.72 -5.36 6.82
C THR A 29 -14.15 -4.94 6.43
N ARG A 30 -14.52 -3.70 6.71
CA ARG A 30 -15.80 -3.09 6.34
C ARG A 30 -15.62 -1.76 5.64
N VAL A 31 -16.54 -1.45 4.75
CA VAL A 31 -16.68 -0.13 4.14
C VAL A 31 -17.33 0.82 5.15
N VAL A 32 -16.71 1.98 5.33
CA VAL A 32 -17.21 3.06 6.21
C VAL A 32 -17.95 4.11 5.39
N GLU A 33 -17.38 4.52 4.25
CA GLU A 33 -17.90 5.61 3.44
C GLU A 33 -17.70 5.32 1.95
N ILE A 34 -18.60 5.85 1.12
CA ILE A 34 -18.50 5.83 -0.34
C ILE A 34 -18.57 7.27 -0.84
N SER A 35 -17.67 7.60 -1.76
CA SER A 35 -17.75 8.82 -2.56
C SER A 35 -17.72 8.47 -4.05
N ASP A 36 -17.77 9.51 -4.90
CA ASP A 36 -17.59 9.35 -6.35
C ASP A 36 -16.16 8.90 -6.70
N TRP A 37 -15.19 9.17 -5.83
CA TRP A 37 -13.77 8.93 -6.09
C TRP A 37 -13.24 7.69 -5.38
N ASN A 38 -13.70 7.44 -4.15
CA ASN A 38 -13.11 6.46 -3.25
C ASN A 38 -14.15 5.62 -2.50
N VAL A 39 -13.72 4.42 -2.13
CA VAL A 39 -14.31 3.59 -1.07
C VAL A 39 -13.42 3.71 0.16
N SER A 40 -13.94 4.24 1.26
CA SER A 40 -13.20 4.29 2.53
C SER A 40 -13.51 3.05 3.35
N ILE A 41 -12.48 2.32 3.75
CA ILE A 41 -12.58 1.12 4.59
C ILE A 41 -11.99 1.38 5.97
N VAL A 42 -12.37 0.56 6.95
CA VAL A 42 -11.58 0.45 8.19
C VAL A 42 -10.24 -0.16 7.82
N TRP A 43 -9.14 0.49 8.20
CA TRP A 43 -7.84 -0.05 7.93
C TRP A 43 -7.49 -1.13 8.97
N PRO A 44 -7.14 -2.36 8.57
CA PRO A 44 -7.09 -3.48 9.51
C PRO A 44 -5.74 -3.66 10.21
N TRP A 45 -4.68 -2.93 9.83
CA TRP A 45 -3.32 -3.21 10.29
C TRP A 45 -2.74 -2.10 11.18
N GLU A 46 -2.60 -0.88 10.64
CA GLU A 46 -2.03 0.26 11.34
C GLU A 46 -2.96 0.77 12.45
N GLN A 47 -2.35 1.16 13.58
CA GLN A 47 -3.06 1.73 14.73
C GLN A 47 -2.99 3.25 14.69
N ILE A 48 -4.05 3.94 15.08
CA ILE A 48 -4.02 5.40 15.22
C ILE A 48 -2.94 5.79 16.24
N ASP A 49 -2.07 6.72 15.87
CA ASP A 49 -1.07 7.29 16.79
C ASP A 49 -1.72 8.39 17.64
N PRO A 50 -1.90 8.19 18.96
CA PRO A 50 -2.51 9.21 19.82
C PRO A 50 -1.65 10.48 19.96
N ASP A 51 -0.33 10.33 19.81
CA ASP A 51 0.68 11.37 19.99
C ASP A 51 1.07 12.06 18.67
N SER A 52 0.42 11.67 17.56
CA SER A 52 0.61 12.29 16.25
C SER A 52 -0.05 13.67 16.15
N GLU A 53 0.60 14.61 15.47
CA GLU A 53 0.01 15.88 15.05
C GLU A 53 -0.99 15.69 13.90
N VAL A 54 -0.79 14.65 13.09
CA VAL A 54 -1.72 14.21 12.03
C VAL A 54 -2.86 13.40 12.64
N ARG A 55 -4.09 13.88 12.48
CA ARG A 55 -5.30 13.20 12.99
C ARG A 55 -5.87 12.21 11.99
N TRP A 56 -5.15 11.12 11.75
CA TRP A 56 -5.68 10.01 10.94
C TRP A 56 -6.83 9.32 11.67
N ASN A 57 -7.88 8.99 10.93
CA ASN A 57 -9.15 8.47 11.48
C ASN A 57 -9.26 6.94 11.45
N GLY A 58 -8.17 6.23 11.15
CA GLY A 58 -8.16 4.76 11.03
C GLY A 58 -8.75 4.23 9.73
N GLN A 59 -8.98 5.09 8.73
CA GLN A 59 -9.58 4.70 7.45
C GLN A 59 -8.60 4.83 6.31
N TYR A 60 -8.75 3.97 5.31
CA TYR A 60 -7.98 4.02 4.08
C TYR A 60 -8.93 4.19 2.89
N ALA A 61 -8.61 5.12 2.00
CA ALA A 61 -9.40 5.43 0.82
C ALA A 61 -8.85 4.66 -0.39
N ILE A 62 -9.65 3.75 -0.93
CA ILE A 62 -9.31 2.97 -2.12
C ILE A 62 -9.99 3.61 -3.33
N PRO A 63 -9.26 3.91 -4.43
CA PRO A 63 -9.85 4.46 -5.64
C PRO A 63 -11.00 3.59 -6.17
N ARG A 64 -12.16 4.21 -6.39
CA ARG A 64 -13.40 3.51 -6.77
C ARG A 64 -13.55 3.38 -8.28
N LYS A 65 -13.12 4.40 -9.03
CA LYS A 65 -13.36 4.48 -10.46
C LYS A 65 -12.44 3.53 -11.23
N GLN A 66 -13.04 2.49 -11.82
CA GLN A 66 -12.31 1.52 -12.63
C GLN A 66 -11.53 2.21 -13.76
N GLY A 67 -10.23 1.92 -13.83
CA GLY A 67 -9.34 2.42 -14.89
C GLY A 67 -8.98 3.90 -14.78
N SER A 68 -9.29 4.57 -13.67
CA SER A 68 -8.70 5.88 -13.36
C SER A 68 -7.19 5.75 -13.12
N SER A 69 -6.46 6.87 -13.22
CA SER A 69 -5.00 6.87 -12.98
C SER A 69 -4.69 6.37 -11.57
N GLU A 70 -5.44 6.84 -10.58
CA GLU A 70 -5.34 6.48 -9.17
C GLU A 70 -5.58 4.97 -8.99
N SER A 71 -6.62 4.42 -9.62
CA SER A 71 -6.92 2.99 -9.53
C SER A 71 -5.84 2.08 -10.15
N ARG A 72 -5.11 2.59 -11.15
CA ARG A 72 -4.01 1.84 -11.79
C ARG A 72 -2.72 1.89 -10.99
N LEU A 73 -2.51 2.97 -10.24
CA LEU A 73 -1.31 3.14 -9.41
C LEU A 73 -1.45 2.48 -8.04
N SER A 74 -2.67 2.38 -7.51
CA SER A 74 -2.92 1.88 -6.16
C SER A 74 -2.56 0.40 -6.00
N LEU A 75 -1.77 0.09 -4.97
CA LEU A 75 -1.38 -1.27 -4.60
C LEU A 75 -2.54 -2.02 -3.95
N PHE A 76 -3.22 -1.37 -3.02
CA PHE A 76 -4.28 -1.98 -2.23
C PHE A 76 -5.60 -1.96 -2.97
N GLN A 77 -6.25 -3.12 -3.00
CA GLN A 77 -7.54 -3.35 -3.65
C GLN A 77 -8.51 -3.97 -2.67
N THR A 78 -9.81 -3.86 -2.98
CA THR A 78 -10.86 -4.57 -2.26
C THR A 78 -11.35 -5.79 -3.04
N ASP A 79 -11.82 -6.80 -2.30
CA ASP A 79 -12.63 -7.90 -2.83
C ASP A 79 -13.92 -8.00 -2.00
N PRO A 80 -15.12 -7.75 -2.58
CA PRO A 80 -15.40 -7.39 -3.97
C PRO A 80 -14.79 -6.06 -4.44
N ALA A 81 -14.70 -5.89 -5.76
CA ALA A 81 -14.13 -4.70 -6.40
C ALA A 81 -14.81 -3.38 -5.95
N PRO A 82 -14.07 -2.27 -5.85
CA PRO A 82 -14.52 -1.09 -5.12
C PRO A 82 -15.75 -0.40 -5.75
N TRP A 83 -15.91 -0.47 -7.08
CA TRP A 83 -17.10 0.08 -7.76
C TRP A 83 -18.40 -0.68 -7.47
N THR A 84 -18.32 -1.88 -6.89
CA THR A 84 -19.49 -2.71 -6.52
C THR A 84 -19.93 -2.56 -5.07
N LEU A 85 -19.12 -1.86 -4.25
CA LEU A 85 -19.33 -1.75 -2.81
C LEU A 85 -20.25 -0.57 -2.43
N SER A 86 -20.95 -0.75 -1.31
CA SER A 86 -21.75 0.25 -0.61
C SER A 86 -21.24 0.46 0.83
N ALA A 87 -21.59 1.59 1.44
CA ALA A 87 -21.25 1.86 2.84
C ALA A 87 -21.89 0.81 3.77
N GLY A 88 -21.10 0.26 4.70
CA GLY A 88 -21.51 -0.81 5.60
C GLY A 88 -21.24 -2.23 5.09
N ASP A 89 -20.85 -2.40 3.82
CA ASP A 89 -20.54 -3.72 3.27
C ASP A 89 -19.29 -4.33 3.94
N SER A 90 -19.29 -5.65 4.06
CA SER A 90 -18.07 -6.41 4.38
C SER A 90 -17.28 -6.67 3.10
N CYS A 91 -15.96 -6.51 3.18
CA CYS A 91 -15.04 -6.80 2.08
C CYS A 91 -13.71 -7.32 2.61
N GLY A 92 -12.83 -7.80 1.75
CA GLY A 92 -11.41 -7.96 2.03
C GLY A 92 -10.63 -6.77 1.49
N VAL A 93 -9.50 -6.43 2.11
CA VAL A 93 -8.48 -5.54 1.55
C VAL A 93 -7.13 -6.26 1.48
N GLY A 94 -6.42 -6.12 0.37
CA GLY A 94 -5.11 -6.73 0.16
C GLY A 94 -4.43 -6.19 -1.08
N ILE A 95 -3.32 -6.82 -1.45
CA ILE A 95 -2.56 -6.51 -2.66
C ILE A 95 -2.55 -7.80 -3.48
N PRO A 96 -3.28 -7.88 -4.61
CA PRO A 96 -3.10 -8.96 -5.57
C PRO A 96 -1.62 -9.03 -5.98
N GLU A 97 -1.10 -10.23 -6.20
CA GLU A 97 0.30 -10.38 -6.60
C GLU A 97 0.58 -9.57 -7.87
N GLN A 98 1.55 -8.65 -7.79
CA GLN A 98 1.94 -7.79 -8.89
C GLN A 98 3.43 -7.44 -8.83
N LEU A 99 3.97 -7.01 -9.98
CA LEU A 99 5.34 -6.52 -10.09
C LEU A 99 5.34 -5.00 -10.08
N VAL A 100 6.16 -4.41 -9.21
CA VAL A 100 6.34 -2.97 -9.12
C VAL A 100 7.81 -2.61 -9.20
N ARG A 101 8.10 -1.45 -9.78
CA ARG A 101 9.44 -0.86 -9.84
C ARG A 101 9.55 0.20 -8.76
N VAL A 102 10.62 0.16 -7.97
CA VAL A 102 10.96 1.24 -7.03
C VAL A 102 11.43 2.44 -7.83
N ILE A 103 10.74 3.57 -7.70
CA ILE A 103 11.07 4.81 -8.42
C ILE A 103 11.74 5.84 -7.51
N ASP A 104 11.49 5.78 -6.21
CA ASP A 104 12.14 6.63 -5.21
C ASP A 104 12.11 5.97 -3.83
N ILE A 105 13.00 6.42 -2.93
CA ILE A 105 13.09 5.96 -1.54
C ILE A 105 13.25 7.18 -0.62
N GLY A 106 12.23 7.43 0.20
CA GLY A 106 12.28 8.41 1.28
C GLY A 106 12.82 7.78 2.56
N TYR A 107 13.92 8.33 3.09
CA TYR A 107 14.44 7.97 4.41
C TYR A 107 14.10 9.06 5.43
N CYS A 108 13.52 8.67 6.55
CA CYS A 108 13.01 9.54 7.60
C CYS A 108 13.71 9.24 8.92
N ASP A 109 14.59 10.16 9.33
CA ASP A 109 15.21 10.17 10.67
C ASP A 109 15.14 11.61 11.23
N PRO A 110 14.21 11.90 12.17
CA PRO A 110 13.34 10.96 12.88
C PRO A 110 12.24 10.33 11.99
N PRO A 111 11.64 9.19 12.40
CA PRO A 111 10.56 8.56 11.65
C PRO A 111 9.37 9.50 11.45
N GLN A 112 8.76 9.41 10.27
CA GLN A 112 7.78 10.37 9.78
C GLN A 112 6.48 10.30 10.59
N ASP A 113 5.97 11.46 10.99
CA ASP A 113 4.63 11.55 11.57
C ASP A 113 3.58 11.47 10.45
N VAL A 114 2.78 10.40 10.46
CA VAL A 114 1.78 10.07 9.43
C VAL A 114 0.38 9.83 10.02
N GLY A 115 0.20 9.94 11.34
CA GLY A 115 -1.08 9.68 12.00
C GLY A 115 -1.29 8.25 12.49
N TRP A 116 -0.35 7.35 12.21
CA TRP A 116 -0.45 5.96 12.61
C TRP A 116 0.87 5.35 13.06
N LEU A 117 0.76 4.24 13.78
CA LEU A 117 1.86 3.42 14.26
C LEU A 117 1.97 2.11 13.46
N PRO A 118 3.20 1.62 13.22
CA PRO A 118 4.48 2.28 13.54
C PRO A 118 4.71 3.50 12.63
N ARG A 119 5.43 4.50 13.14
CA ARG A 119 5.89 5.63 12.32
C ARG A 119 6.95 5.13 11.33
N PRO A 120 6.80 5.36 10.02
CA PRO A 120 7.74 4.82 9.04
C PRO A 120 9.09 5.54 9.10
N HIS A 121 10.15 4.75 9.01
CA HIS A 121 11.51 5.22 8.78
C HIS A 121 11.88 5.24 7.30
N THR A 122 11.21 4.42 6.50
CA THR A 122 11.47 4.33 5.06
C THR A 122 10.13 4.31 4.32
N MET A 123 10.05 5.05 3.22
CA MET A 123 8.92 5.05 2.30
C MET A 123 9.44 4.64 0.92
N LEU A 124 9.03 3.48 0.43
CA LEU A 124 9.31 3.07 -0.94
C LEU A 124 8.21 3.61 -1.84
N ILE A 125 8.58 4.38 -2.85
CA ILE A 125 7.66 4.90 -3.86
C ILE A 125 7.77 3.99 -5.07
N VAL A 126 6.64 3.40 -5.48
CA VAL A 126 6.62 2.36 -6.50
C VAL A 126 5.61 2.63 -7.61
N LEU A 127 5.90 2.10 -8.80
CA LEU A 127 4.99 2.05 -9.93
C LEU A 127 4.79 0.61 -10.39
N PRO A 128 3.59 0.22 -10.85
CA PRO A 128 3.45 -1.01 -11.63
C PRO A 128 4.45 -1.05 -12.78
N VAL A 129 5.07 -2.21 -13.03
CA VAL A 129 6.12 -2.33 -14.07
C VAL A 129 5.62 -2.00 -15.47
N ASP A 130 4.32 -2.23 -15.73
CA ASP A 130 3.61 -1.95 -16.97
C ASP A 130 3.12 -0.49 -17.08
N HIS A 131 3.32 0.32 -16.04
CA HIS A 131 3.03 1.75 -16.10
C HIS A 131 4.11 2.50 -16.87
N GLU A 132 3.72 3.13 -17.97
CA GLU A 132 4.58 4.02 -18.77
C GLU A 132 4.66 5.40 -18.12
N ASP A 133 5.86 5.81 -17.71
CA ASP A 133 6.15 7.17 -17.25
C ASP A 133 7.32 7.77 -18.04
N PRO A 134 7.09 8.18 -19.30
CA PRO A 134 8.17 8.68 -20.17
C PRO A 134 8.77 10.01 -19.68
N ARG A 135 8.10 10.71 -18.76
CA ARG A 135 8.56 12.00 -18.23
C ARG A 135 9.17 11.90 -16.82
N GLY A 136 9.05 10.74 -16.16
CA GLY A 136 9.52 10.57 -14.78
C GLY A 136 8.74 11.44 -13.79
N LEU A 137 7.45 11.69 -14.05
CA LEU A 137 6.60 12.60 -13.28
C LEU A 137 5.52 11.87 -12.48
N ALA A 138 5.44 10.54 -12.56
CA ALA A 138 4.47 9.79 -11.80
C ALA A 138 4.83 9.80 -10.31
N GLU A 139 3.85 10.12 -9.46
CA GLU A 139 4.04 10.19 -8.00
C GLU A 139 4.13 8.80 -7.34
N GLY A 140 3.63 7.76 -8.02
CA GLY A 140 3.63 6.38 -7.52
C GLY A 140 2.67 6.13 -6.36
N ASP A 141 2.71 4.91 -5.84
CA ASP A 141 2.09 4.55 -4.56
C ASP A 141 3.17 4.22 -3.54
N THR A 142 2.84 4.33 -2.26
CA THR A 142 3.83 4.28 -1.17
C THR A 142 3.69 3.00 -0.34
N ILE A 143 4.81 2.32 -0.13
CA ILE A 143 4.96 1.26 0.87
C ILE A 143 5.75 1.84 2.04
N SER A 144 5.11 1.94 3.20
CA SER A 144 5.72 2.40 4.45
C SER A 144 6.42 1.25 5.18
N LEU A 145 7.65 1.47 5.63
CA LEU A 145 8.48 0.51 6.37
C LEU A 145 8.91 1.08 7.74
N PRO A 146 8.81 0.30 8.83
CA PRO A 146 8.26 -1.07 8.86
C PRO A 146 6.75 -1.07 8.59
N SER A 147 6.28 -2.05 7.81
CA SER A 147 4.85 -2.22 7.55
C SER A 147 4.26 -3.20 8.57
N VAL A 148 3.10 -2.86 9.14
CA VAL A 148 2.31 -3.82 9.93
C VAL A 148 1.30 -4.57 9.06
N ALA A 149 0.95 -4.03 7.90
CA ALA A 149 0.31 -4.83 6.87
C ALA A 149 1.24 -5.99 6.47
N PRO A 150 0.73 -7.23 6.32
CA PRO A 150 1.55 -8.41 6.03
C PRO A 150 1.95 -8.46 4.55
N VAL A 151 2.49 -7.36 4.05
CA VAL A 151 2.98 -7.22 2.68
C VAL A 151 4.25 -8.05 2.53
N ARG A 152 4.27 -8.90 1.52
CA ARG A 152 5.43 -9.69 1.13
C ARG A 152 6.12 -9.00 -0.03
N PHE A 153 7.44 -8.92 0.05
CA PHE A 153 8.31 -8.37 -0.98
C PHE A 153 9.33 -9.44 -1.40
N GLU A 154 9.51 -9.63 -2.70
CA GLU A 154 10.54 -10.49 -3.27
C GLU A 154 11.21 -9.73 -4.43
N LEU A 155 12.55 -9.62 -4.40
CA LEU A 155 13.32 -9.00 -5.47
C LEU A 155 13.38 -9.97 -6.65
N VAL A 156 13.15 -9.45 -7.86
CA VAL A 156 13.10 -10.24 -9.11
C VAL A 156 14.38 -10.11 -9.93
#